data_AF-A0A173TDE5-F1
#
_entry.id   AF-A0A173TDE5-F1
#
_cell.length_a   1.000
_cell.length_b   1.000
_cell.length_c   1.000
_cell.angle_alpha   90.00
_cell.angle_beta   90.00
_cell.angle_gamma   90.00
#
_symmetry.space_group_name_H-M   'P 1'
#
loop_
_entity.id
_entity.type
_entity.pdbx_description
1 polymer ?
#
loop_
_entity_poly.entity_id
_entity_poly.type
_entity_poly.pdbx_seq_one_letter_code
_entity_poly.pdbx_strand_id
1 'polypeptide(L)'
;MSLEQIKMDLEKDIVKNKSKLETWKRVTYLTKKDGSPYKIMAKNFENAKYGSRFNTFYLEISCECNNNQYKVYDDIFCGNKFQEYTLEKIKEKVIERIEYLKNKIKSQEYQLMIIDSIYEEFEQSYHDMCTRLKDACGTNQYGCINSIGNAIYQDIVGSDIF
;
A
#
# COMPACT_ATOMS: atom_id res chain seq x y z
N MET A 1 -7.34 8.36 -14.08
CA MET A 1 -6.57 7.42 -13.23
C MET A 1 -6.96 6.04 -13.69
N SER A 2 -6.03 5.26 -14.25
CA SER A 2 -6.33 3.91 -14.76
C SER A 2 -6.22 2.85 -13.67
N LEU A 3 -6.78 1.67 -13.92
CA LEU A 3 -6.66 0.53 -13.02
C LEU A 3 -5.19 0.12 -12.80
N GLU A 4 -4.41 0.12 -13.87
CA GLU A 4 -2.97 -0.17 -13.88
C GLU A 4 -2.22 0.79 -12.96
N GLN A 5 -2.58 2.08 -13.00
CA GLN A 5 -1.97 3.07 -12.12
C GLN A 5 -2.30 2.79 -10.65
N ILE A 6 -3.55 2.41 -10.35
CA ILE A 6 -3.99 2.05 -8.99
C ILE A 6 -3.23 0.80 -8.49
N LYS A 7 -3.11 -0.24 -9.33
CA LYS A 7 -2.35 -1.45 -9.01
C LYS A 7 -0.88 -1.12 -8.72
N MET A 8 -0.25 -0.37 -9.62
CA MET A 8 1.16 0.02 -9.49
C MET A 8 1.41 0.84 -8.20
N ASP A 9 0.51 1.77 -7.86
CA ASP A 9 0.62 2.56 -6.63
C ASP A 9 0.44 1.69 -5.38
N LEU A 10 -0.50 0.73 -5.41
CA LEU A 10 -0.74 -0.20 -4.31
C LEU A 10 0.45 -1.15 -4.07
N GLU A 11 1.00 -1.71 -5.14
CA GLU A 11 2.22 -2.54 -5.10
C GLU A 11 3.39 -1.77 -4.51
N LYS A 12 3.59 -0.53 -4.97
CA LYS A 12 4.64 0.35 -4.46
C LYS A 12 4.47 0.62 -2.97
N ASP A 13 3.25 0.81 -2.50
CA ASP A 13 2.97 1.02 -1.08
C ASP A 13 3.16 -0.24 -0.24
N ILE A 14 2.82 -1.43 -0.76
CA ILE A 14 3.12 -2.71 -0.11
C ILE A 14 4.63 -2.86 0.08
N VAL A 15 5.43 -2.61 -0.96
CA VAL A 15 6.90 -2.69 -0.88
C VAL A 15 7.44 -1.73 0.18
N LYS A 16 6.99 -0.46 0.19
CA LYS A 16 7.40 0.51 1.22
C LYS A 16 7.04 0.02 2.62
N ASN A 17 5.82 -0.48 2.83
CA ASN A 17 5.36 -0.91 4.15
C ASN A 17 6.11 -2.16 4.63
N LYS A 18 6.45 -3.10 3.74
CA LYS A 18 7.32 -4.25 4.05
C LYS A 18 8.71 -3.80 4.51
N SER A 19 9.34 -2.85 3.81
CA SER A 19 10.64 -2.30 4.21
C SER A 19 10.59 -1.59 5.56
N LYS A 20 9.53 -0.82 5.82
CA LYS A 20 9.28 -0.19 7.14
C LYS A 20 9.14 -1.24 8.23
N LEU A 21 8.34 -2.27 8.00
CA LEU A 21 8.11 -3.36 8.96
C LEU A 21 9.41 -4.04 9.35
N GLU A 22 10.23 -4.43 8.36
CA GLU A 22 11.51 -5.07 8.63
C GLU A 22 12.50 -4.15 9.34
N THR A 23 12.44 -2.85 9.09
CA THR A 23 13.30 -1.87 9.76
C THR A 23 12.86 -1.64 11.20
N TRP A 24 11.56 -1.56 11.47
CA TRP A 24 11.03 -1.50 12.84
C TRP A 24 11.40 -2.73 13.66
N LYS A 25 11.37 -3.93 13.07
CA LYS A 25 11.82 -5.17 13.72
C LYS A 25 13.30 -5.17 14.10
N ARG A 26 14.13 -4.38 13.42
CA ARG A 26 15.57 -4.23 13.71
C ARG A 26 15.89 -3.17 14.75
N VAL A 27 14.90 -2.43 15.24
CA VAL A 27 15.11 -1.47 16.33
C VAL A 27 15.51 -2.24 17.59
N THR A 28 16.71 -1.97 18.07
CA THR A 28 17.28 -2.59 19.27
C THR A 28 17.28 -1.61 20.42
N TYR A 29 17.13 -2.14 21.64
CA TYR A 29 17.08 -1.34 22.86
C TYR A 29 18.35 -1.56 23.68
N LEU A 30 19.12 -0.50 23.87
CA LEU A 30 20.39 -0.53 24.61
C LEU A 30 20.16 -0.14 26.07
N THR A 31 20.86 -0.82 26.97
CA THR A 31 20.87 -0.51 28.40
C THR A 31 22.30 -0.41 28.91
N LYS A 32 22.47 0.21 30.07
CA LYS A 32 23.75 0.17 30.78
C LYS A 32 24.06 -1.27 31.24
N LYS A 33 25.29 -1.48 31.73
CA LYS A 33 25.75 -2.76 32.30
C LYS A 33 24.85 -3.27 33.44
N ASP A 34 24.22 -2.38 34.19
CA ASP A 34 23.31 -2.70 35.29
C ASP A 34 21.86 -2.97 34.83
N GLY A 35 21.59 -2.95 33.53
CA GLY A 35 20.26 -3.12 32.95
C GLY A 35 19.39 -1.86 32.96
N SER A 36 19.84 -0.77 33.58
CA SER A 36 19.08 0.49 33.61
C SER A 36 19.16 1.24 32.28
N PRO A 37 18.12 2.02 31.90
CA PRO A 37 18.16 2.91 30.75
C PRO A 37 19.25 4.00 30.88
N TYR A 38 19.78 4.43 29.74
CA TYR A 38 20.59 5.64 29.65
C TYR A 38 19.74 6.90 29.90
N LYS A 39 20.31 7.88 30.62
CA LYS A 39 19.67 9.18 30.88
C LYS A 39 19.36 9.95 29.59
N ILE A 40 20.22 9.83 28.59
CA ILE A 40 19.98 10.43 27.27
C ILE A 40 19.16 9.43 26.46
N MET A 41 17.89 9.73 26.21
CA MET A 41 16.93 8.81 25.59
C MET A 41 17.43 8.24 24.25
N ALA A 42 18.06 9.07 23.42
CA ALA A 42 18.62 8.67 22.13
C ALA A 42 19.69 7.57 22.20
N LYS A 43 20.37 7.39 23.33
CA LYS A 43 21.36 6.32 23.52
C LYS A 43 20.73 4.95 23.78
N ASN A 44 19.42 4.90 24.06
CA ASN A 44 18.70 3.65 24.31
C ASN A 44 18.25 2.94 23.03
N PHE A 45 18.45 3.54 21.85
CA PHE A 45 17.98 2.98 20.58
C PHE A 45 19.14 2.82 19.61
N GLU A 46 19.14 1.71 18.90
CA GLU A 46 19.98 1.48 17.73
C GLU A 46 19.07 1.08 16.55
N ASN A 47 19.54 1.38 15.33
CA ASN A 47 18.76 1.31 14.09
C ASN A 47 17.51 2.22 14.03
N ALA A 48 17.39 3.17 14.96
CA ALA A 48 16.41 4.25 14.94
C ALA A 48 16.99 5.54 15.51
N LYS A 49 16.43 6.67 15.08
CA LYS A 49 16.82 8.01 15.54
C LYS A 49 15.76 8.55 16.47
N TYR A 50 16.13 8.75 17.72
CA TYR A 50 15.31 9.49 18.67
C TYR A 50 15.58 10.99 18.55
N GLY A 51 14.53 11.81 18.55
CA GLY A 51 14.69 13.25 18.47
C GLY A 51 13.43 14.03 18.84
N SER A 52 13.48 15.34 18.66
CA SER A 52 12.34 16.23 18.85
C SER A 52 12.13 17.16 17.66
N ARG A 53 10.88 17.37 17.25
CA ARG A 53 10.45 18.30 16.18
C ARG A 53 9.24 19.05 16.71
N PHE A 54 9.21 20.37 16.57
CA PHE A 54 8.06 21.21 16.97
C PHE A 54 7.48 20.83 18.35
N ASN A 55 8.32 20.76 19.39
CA ASN A 55 7.87 20.43 20.76
C ASN A 55 7.27 19.02 20.94
N THR A 56 7.60 18.09 20.05
CA THR A 56 7.16 16.70 20.05
C THR A 56 8.36 15.76 19.95
N PHE A 57 8.39 14.72 20.76
CA PHE A 57 9.41 13.67 20.69
C PHE A 57 8.98 12.56 19.73
N TYR A 58 9.94 12.02 18.99
CA TYR A 58 9.71 10.94 18.04
C TYR A 58 10.86 9.95 18.02
N LEU A 59 10.53 8.72 17.63
CA LEU A 59 11.49 7.71 17.21
C LEU A 59 11.26 7.48 15.72
N GLU A 60 12.28 7.72 14.90
CA GLU A 60 12.21 7.63 13.44
C GLU A 60 13.14 6.52 12.94
N ILE A 61 12.63 5.69 12.04
CA ILE A 61 13.42 4.78 11.23
C ILE A 61 13.60 5.37 9.83
N SER A 62 14.65 4.92 9.15
CA SER A 62 14.81 5.16 7.73
C SER A 62 15.22 3.89 7.02
N CYS A 63 14.62 3.61 5.88
CA CYS A 63 14.92 2.43 5.07
C CYS A 63 15.04 2.79 3.59
N GLU A 64 15.90 2.05 2.90
CA GLU A 64 16.05 2.17 1.45
C GLU A 64 15.10 1.18 0.77
N CYS A 65 14.39 1.66 -0.25
CA CYS A 65 13.44 0.86 -1.02
C CYS A 65 13.86 0.81 -2.49
N ASN A 66 13.43 -0.25 -3.20
CA ASN A 66 13.71 -0.47 -4.63
C ASN A 66 15.19 -0.32 -4.99
N ASN A 67 16.06 -1.18 -4.43
CA ASN A 67 17.51 -1.15 -4.69
C ASN A 67 18.13 0.24 -4.48
N ASN A 68 17.80 0.87 -3.36
CA ASN A 68 18.33 2.16 -2.93
C ASN A 68 17.93 3.36 -3.81
N GLN A 69 16.89 3.23 -4.65
CA GLN A 69 16.40 4.35 -5.45
C GLN A 69 15.82 5.49 -4.61
N TYR A 70 15.17 5.19 -3.49
CA TYR A 70 14.65 6.23 -2.61
C TYR A 70 14.60 5.79 -1.15
N LYS A 71 14.73 6.79 -0.27
CA LYS A 71 14.73 6.64 1.17
C LYS A 71 13.32 6.90 1.72
N VAL A 72 12.84 5.97 2.52
CA VAL A 72 11.53 6.02 3.17
C VAL A 72 11.74 6.21 4.66
N TYR A 73 11.01 7.16 5.23
CA TYR A 73 10.99 7.45 6.66
C TYR A 73 9.68 6.98 7.27
N ASP A 74 9.74 6.60 8.54
CA ASP A 74 8.57 6.27 9.34
C ASP A 74 8.88 6.60 10.79
N ASP A 75 7.94 7.18 11.51
CA ASP A 75 8.14 7.58 12.90
C ASP A 75 6.95 7.23 13.79
N ILE A 76 7.24 7.15 15.09
CA ILE A 76 6.24 7.05 16.14
C ILE A 76 6.40 8.23 17.11
N PHE A 77 5.28 8.69 17.62
CA PHE A 77 5.23 9.72 18.65
C PHE A 77 5.69 9.16 20.00
N CYS A 78 6.60 9.88 20.66
CA CYS A 78 7.24 9.50 21.92
C CYS A 78 6.98 10.51 23.05
N GLY A 79 5.93 11.33 22.94
CA GLY A 79 5.59 12.35 23.92
C GLY A 79 5.63 13.76 23.36
N ASN A 80 5.23 14.72 24.19
CA ASN A 80 5.20 16.15 23.86
C ASN A 80 6.13 16.93 24.79
N LYS A 81 6.21 18.26 24.59
CA LYS A 81 7.04 19.17 25.40
C LYS A 81 6.82 19.11 26.91
N PHE A 82 5.66 18.63 27.37
CA PHE A 82 5.35 18.55 28.79
C PHE A 82 5.71 17.18 29.37
N GLN A 83 5.61 16.13 28.55
CA GLN A 83 5.82 14.76 28.99
C GLN A 83 6.42 13.90 27.88
N GLU A 84 7.68 13.53 28.06
CA GLU A 84 8.36 12.50 27.30
C GLU A 84 7.91 11.11 27.77
N TYR A 85 7.78 10.16 26.85
CA TYR A 85 7.46 8.77 27.18
C TYR A 85 8.65 8.06 27.83
N THR A 86 8.35 7.11 28.72
CA THR A 86 9.37 6.19 29.23
C THR A 86 9.86 5.26 28.13
N LEU A 87 11.03 4.64 28.33
CA LEU A 87 11.57 3.67 27.38
C LEU A 87 10.60 2.50 27.16
N GLU A 88 9.96 2.02 28.22
CA GLU A 88 8.96 0.95 28.18
C GLU A 88 7.76 1.36 27.33
N LYS A 89 7.29 2.60 27.47
CA LYS A 89 6.17 3.08 26.66
C LYS A 89 6.54 3.22 25.18
N ILE A 90 7.78 3.62 24.88
CA ILE A 90 8.27 3.67 23.51
C ILE A 90 8.39 2.24 22.93
N LYS A 91 8.86 1.25 23.70
CA LYS A 91 8.89 -0.17 23.29
C LYS A 91 7.50 -0.68 22.91
N GLU A 92 6.49 -0.39 23.73
CA GLU A 92 5.08 -0.71 23.41
C GLU A 92 4.64 -0.08 22.08
N LYS A 93 4.95 1.21 21.88
CA LYS A 93 4.60 1.92 20.63
C LYS A 93 5.30 1.36 19.39
N VAL A 94 6.53 0.86 19.52
CA VAL A 94 7.22 0.14 18.43
C VAL A 94 6.47 -1.15 18.09
N ILE A 95 6.03 -1.92 19.09
CA ILE A 95 5.23 -3.14 18.88
C ILE A 95 3.89 -2.81 18.20
N GLU A 96 3.17 -1.80 18.70
CA GLU A 96 1.93 -1.32 18.08
C GLU A 96 2.14 -0.95 16.60
N ARG A 97 3.26 -0.28 16.29
CA ARG A 97 3.59 0.11 14.91
C ARG A 97 3.90 -1.08 14.02
N ILE A 98 4.62 -2.08 14.54
CA ILE A 98 4.90 -3.35 13.85
C ILE A 98 3.59 -4.07 13.51
N GLU A 99 2.66 -4.20 14.47
CA GLU A 99 1.38 -4.86 14.25
C GLU A 99 0.49 -4.08 13.28
N TYR A 100 0.46 -2.74 13.38
CA TYR A 100 -0.22 -1.90 12.40
C TYR A 100 0.29 -2.15 10.98
N LEU A 101 1.60 -2.20 10.78
CA LEU A 101 2.20 -2.40 9.46
C LEU A 101 1.87 -3.81 8.92
N LYS A 102 1.92 -4.86 9.76
CA LYS A 102 1.51 -6.22 9.36
C LYS A 102 0.07 -6.25 8.84
N ASN A 103 -0.85 -5.67 9.62
CA ASN A 103 -2.27 -5.63 9.25
C ASN A 103 -2.51 -4.80 7.99
N LYS A 104 -1.81 -3.68 7.85
CA LYS A 104 -1.89 -2.84 6.65
C LYS A 104 -1.42 -3.57 5.40
N ILE A 105 -0.26 -4.23 5.45
CA ILE A 105 0.28 -5.00 4.33
C ILE A 105 -0.70 -6.10 3.92
N LYS A 106 -1.22 -6.87 4.87
CA LYS A 106 -2.20 -7.93 4.60
C LYS A 106 -3.47 -7.39 3.93
N SER A 107 -3.98 -6.26 4.41
CA SER A 107 -5.15 -5.60 3.81
C SER A 107 -4.86 -5.15 2.38
N GLN A 108 -3.69 -4.56 2.13
CA GLN A 108 -3.29 -4.10 0.79
C GLN A 108 -3.07 -5.27 -0.19
N GLU A 109 -2.46 -6.37 0.26
CA GLU A 109 -2.30 -7.59 -0.55
C GLU A 109 -3.67 -8.20 -0.91
N TYR A 110 -4.62 -8.19 0.03
CA TYR A 110 -5.99 -8.62 -0.23
C TYR A 110 -6.73 -7.70 -1.22
N GLN A 111 -6.53 -6.38 -1.12
CA GLN A 111 -7.07 -5.41 -2.08
C GLN A 111 -6.52 -5.67 -3.49
N LEU A 112 -5.22 -5.92 -3.64
CA LEU A 112 -4.62 -6.22 -4.93
C LEU A 112 -5.24 -7.47 -5.58
N MET A 113 -5.39 -8.55 -4.78
CA MET A 113 -6.04 -9.78 -5.22
C MET A 113 -7.49 -9.55 -5.68
N ILE A 114 -8.26 -8.73 -4.96
CA ILE A 114 -9.63 -8.38 -5.37
C ILE A 114 -9.62 -7.61 -6.69
N ILE A 115 -8.73 -6.64 -6.85
CA ILE A 115 -8.66 -5.82 -8.06
C ILE A 115 -8.36 -6.69 -9.27
N ASP A 116 -7.44 -7.65 -9.16
CA ASP A 116 -7.13 -8.60 -10.22
C ASP A 116 -8.35 -9.47 -10.57
N SER A 117 -8.97 -10.10 -9.57
CA SER A 117 -10.11 -11.01 -9.77
C SER A 117 -11.35 -10.30 -10.34
N ILE A 118 -11.74 -9.15 -9.79
CA ILE A 118 -12.95 -8.43 -10.23
C ILE A 118 -12.75 -7.86 -11.63
N TYR A 119 -11.54 -7.42 -11.95
CA TYR A 119 -11.27 -6.91 -13.29
C TYR A 119 -11.35 -8.01 -14.35
N GLU A 120 -10.75 -9.18 -14.08
CA GLU A 120 -10.86 -10.35 -14.97
C GLU A 120 -12.32 -10.77 -15.18
N GLU A 121 -13.12 -10.82 -14.10
CA GLU A 121 -14.56 -11.13 -14.19
C GLU A 121 -15.34 -10.09 -15.01
N PHE A 122 -15.02 -8.81 -14.82
CA PHE A 122 -15.63 -7.71 -15.57
C PHE A 122 -15.27 -7.77 -17.05
N GLU A 123 -13.98 -7.94 -17.39
CA GLU A 123 -13.51 -8.06 -18.77
C GLU A 123 -14.18 -9.23 -19.48
N GLN A 124 -14.24 -10.40 -18.83
CA GLN A 124 -14.91 -11.57 -19.39
C GLN A 124 -16.40 -11.33 -19.61
N SER A 125 -17.09 -10.76 -18.61
CA SER A 125 -18.53 -10.45 -18.71
C SER A 125 -18.82 -9.45 -19.82
N TYR A 126 -17.98 -8.43 -19.96
CA TYR A 126 -18.07 -7.44 -21.03
C TYR A 126 -17.84 -8.09 -22.40
N HIS A 127 -16.82 -8.94 -22.54
CA HIS A 127 -16.52 -9.68 -23.77
C HIS A 127 -17.68 -10.61 -24.18
N ASP A 128 -18.25 -11.34 -23.22
CA ASP A 128 -19.40 -12.23 -23.45
C ASP A 128 -20.64 -11.44 -23.90
N MET A 129 -20.90 -10.29 -23.29
CA MET A 129 -22.00 -9.40 -23.69
C MET A 129 -21.79 -8.84 -25.11
N CYS A 130 -20.58 -8.39 -25.44
CA CYS A 130 -20.24 -7.92 -26.79
C CYS A 130 -20.43 -9.03 -27.84
N THR A 131 -20.01 -10.25 -27.52
CA THR A 131 -20.19 -11.42 -28.41
C THR A 131 -21.66 -11.73 -28.63
N ARG A 132 -22.47 -11.77 -27.57
CA ARG A 132 -23.93 -11.99 -27.67
C ARG A 132 -24.63 -10.89 -28.47
N LEU A 133 -24.23 -9.63 -28.28
CA LEU A 133 -24.78 -8.51 -29.03
C LEU A 133 -24.45 -8.65 -30.52
N LYS A 134 -23.21 -9.01 -30.84
CA LYS A 134 -22.76 -9.26 -32.21
C LYS A 134 -23.57 -10.38 -32.88
N ASP A 135 -23.84 -11.47 -32.16
CA ASP A 135 -24.67 -12.57 -32.68
C ASP A 135 -26.13 -12.13 -32.90
N ALA A 136 -26.70 -11.35 -31.97
CA ALA A 136 -28.07 -10.85 -32.06
C ALA A 136 -28.29 -9.80 -33.17
N CYS A 137 -27.25 -9.04 -33.53
CA CYS A 137 -27.30 -7.99 -34.55
C CYS A 137 -27.51 -8.53 -35.99
N GLY A 138 -27.38 -9.85 -36.18
CA GLY A 138 -27.69 -10.54 -37.43
C GLY A 138 -26.64 -10.33 -38.53
N THR A 139 -26.40 -11.38 -39.31
CA THR A 139 -25.47 -11.34 -40.44
C THR A 139 -26.20 -11.08 -41.77
N ASN A 140 -25.54 -10.42 -42.71
CA ASN A 140 -25.98 -10.34 -44.10
C ASN A 140 -25.78 -11.71 -44.80
N GLN A 141 -26.16 -11.80 -46.08
CA GLN A 141 -26.04 -13.01 -46.90
C GLN A 141 -24.60 -13.54 -47.08
N TYR A 142 -23.58 -12.78 -46.66
CA TYR A 142 -22.17 -13.13 -46.71
C TYR A 142 -21.59 -13.51 -45.33
N GLY A 143 -22.42 -13.56 -44.28
CA GLY A 143 -22.00 -13.88 -42.92
C GLY A 143 -21.35 -12.72 -42.16
N CYS A 144 -21.34 -11.50 -42.71
CA CYS A 144 -20.86 -10.30 -42.01
C CYS A 144 -22.00 -9.64 -41.24
N ILE A 145 -21.74 -8.98 -40.11
CA ILE A 145 -22.75 -8.14 -39.43
C ILE A 145 -23.32 -7.14 -40.45
N ASN A 146 -24.64 -7.05 -40.56
CA ASN A 146 -25.27 -6.11 -41.49
C ASN A 146 -25.12 -4.65 -41.00
N SER A 147 -25.36 -3.66 -41.86
CA SER A 147 -25.11 -2.25 -41.53
C SER A 147 -25.89 -1.72 -40.33
N ILE A 148 -27.13 -2.20 -40.12
CA ILE A 148 -27.97 -1.83 -38.96
C ILE A 148 -27.40 -2.47 -37.68
N GLY A 149 -27.03 -3.75 -37.76
CA GLY A 149 -26.39 -4.47 -36.67
C GLY A 149 -25.05 -3.85 -36.26
N ASN A 150 -24.27 -3.38 -37.23
CA ASN A 150 -23.01 -2.68 -36.94
C ASN A 150 -23.28 -1.31 -36.28
N ALA A 151 -24.30 -0.58 -36.70
CA ALA A 151 -24.69 0.68 -36.07
C ALA A 151 -25.14 0.47 -34.61
N ILE A 152 -25.97 -0.55 -34.33
CA ILE A 152 -26.41 -0.90 -32.97
C ILE A 152 -25.22 -1.31 -32.09
N TYR A 153 -24.33 -2.17 -32.63
CA TYR A 153 -23.13 -2.59 -31.91
C TYR A 153 -22.23 -1.40 -31.57
N GLN A 154 -21.97 -0.49 -32.52
CA GLN A 154 -21.12 0.68 -32.28
C GLN A 154 -21.76 1.71 -31.34
N ASP A 155 -23.09 1.85 -31.33
CA ASP A 155 -23.77 2.72 -30.36
C ASP A 155 -23.63 2.20 -28.91
N ILE A 156 -23.79 0.89 -28.73
CA ILE A 156 -23.74 0.25 -27.41
C ILE A 156 -22.30 0.03 -26.91
N VAL A 157 -21.38 -0.37 -27.80
CA VAL A 157 -20.00 -0.76 -27.45
C VAL A 157 -19.01 0.38 -27.72
N GLY A 158 -19.23 1.14 -28.79
CA GLY A 158 -18.34 2.21 -29.25
C GLY A 158 -18.71 3.60 -28.74
N SER A 159 -19.75 3.74 -27.90
CA SER A 159 -19.88 4.93 -27.07
C SER A 159 -18.71 4.94 -26.08
N ASP A 160 -18.00 6.07 -25.98
CA ASP A 160 -16.83 6.31 -25.12
C ASP A 160 -17.18 6.26 -23.60
N ILE A 161 -17.96 5.26 -23.17
CA ILE A 161 -18.44 5.09 -21.80
C ILE A 161 -17.36 4.43 -20.92
N PHE A 162 -16.21 4.03 -21.48
CA PHE A 162 -15.08 3.47 -20.74
C PHE A 162 -13.73 4.08 -21.17
#